data_AF-A0A925X3I4-F1
#
_entry.id   AF-A0A925X3I4-F1
#
_cell.length_a   1.000
_cell.length_b   1.000
_cell.length_c   1.000
_cell.angle_alpha   90.00
_cell.angle_beta   90.00
_cell.angle_gamma   90.00
#
_symmetry.space_group_name_H-M   'P 1'
#
loop_
_entity.id
_entity.type
_entity.pdbx_description
1 polymer ?
#
loop_
_entity_poly.entity_id
_entity_poly.type
_entity_poly.pdbx_seq_one_letter_code
_entity_poly.pdbx_strand_id
1 'polypeptide(L)'
;PGEDFGRGWYAVFAPVIVLALPLYDLIVVSIIRISRGRSPFVGDTNHFSHRLVARGMSRRTAVLCLYLVTAATSVAAIILPHVRSTFAAMLIFAQTILVLGLVALLEQHPLPPSRSR
;
A
#
# COMPACT_ATOMS: atom_id res chain seq x y z
N PRO A 1 -23.12 26.69 1.73
CA PRO A 1 -22.69 25.34 2.14
C PRO A 1 -21.15 25.32 2.29
N GLY A 2 -20.67 25.73 3.47
CA GLY A 2 -19.24 25.72 3.78
C GLY A 2 -18.78 24.29 3.92
N GLU A 3 -17.80 23.89 3.13
CA GLU A 3 -17.30 22.53 3.15
C GLU A 3 -16.55 22.29 4.46
N ASP A 4 -17.08 21.36 5.27
CA ASP A 4 -16.51 20.91 6.53
C ASP A 4 -15.24 20.05 6.34
N PHE A 5 -14.42 20.37 5.33
CA PHE A 5 -13.14 19.72 5.10
C PHE A 5 -12.24 19.97 6.31
N GLY A 6 -11.97 18.92 7.09
CA GLY A 6 -10.94 18.97 8.14
C GLY A 6 -11.43 19.39 9.52
N ARG A 7 -12.62 18.98 9.95
CA ARG A 7 -13.03 19.15 11.36
C ARG A 7 -12.15 18.39 12.36
N GLY A 8 -11.38 17.39 11.90
CA GLY A 8 -10.39 16.66 12.70
C GLY A 8 -8.98 16.94 12.22
N TRP A 9 -8.04 17.13 13.16
CA TRP A 9 -6.60 17.29 12.89
C TRP A 9 -6.00 16.16 12.04
N TYR A 10 -6.65 15.00 12.00
CA TYR A 10 -6.25 13.84 11.22
C TYR A 10 -6.52 13.95 9.71
N ALA A 11 -7.37 14.88 9.25
CA ALA A 11 -7.69 15.02 7.83
C ALA A 11 -6.47 15.36 6.96
N VAL A 12 -5.45 15.99 7.56
CA VAL A 12 -4.17 16.30 6.91
C VAL A 12 -3.42 15.05 6.42
N PHE A 13 -3.74 13.87 6.96
CA PHE A 13 -3.14 12.61 6.57
C PHE A 13 -3.86 11.92 5.41
N ALA A 14 -4.97 12.45 4.90
CA ALA A 14 -5.69 11.83 3.78
C ALA A 14 -4.79 11.59 2.55
N PRO A 15 -3.92 12.53 2.12
CA PRO A 15 -2.99 12.28 1.02
C PRO A 15 -1.99 11.15 1.32
N VAL A 16 -1.56 11.02 2.57
CA VAL A 16 -0.63 9.96 3.01
C VAL A 16 -1.32 8.59 2.90
N ILE A 17 -2.61 8.49 3.26
CA ILE A 17 -3.38 7.25 3.12
C ILE A 17 -3.60 6.89 1.65
N VAL A 18 -3.92 7.86 0.78
CA VAL A 18 -4.01 7.61 -0.68
C VAL A 18 -2.69 7.05 -1.22
N LEU A 19 -1.57 7.64 -0.78
CA LEU A 19 -0.23 7.27 -1.22
C LEU A 19 0.39 6.12 -0.43
N ALA A 20 -0.37 5.44 0.44
CA ALA A 20 0.17 4.40 1.31
C ALA A 20 0.91 3.30 0.54
N LEU A 21 0.36 2.84 -0.58
CA LEU A 21 0.98 1.80 -1.41
C LEU A 21 2.22 2.29 -2.18
N PRO A 22 2.20 3.43 -2.90
CA PRO A 22 3.42 4.03 -3.46
C PRO A 22 4.52 4.30 -2.43
N LEU A 23 4.16 4.80 -1.25
CA LEU A 23 5.10 5.05 -0.16
C LEU A 23 5.70 3.75 0.36
N TYR A 24 4.87 2.71 0.53
CA TYR A 24 5.35 1.38 0.88
C TYR A 24 6.37 0.84 -0.14
N ASP A 25 6.05 0.89 -1.44
CA ASP A 25 6.97 0.42 -2.49
C ASP A 25 8.29 1.20 -2.48
N LEU A 26 8.23 2.52 -2.36
CA LEU A 26 9.40 3.38 -2.27
C LEU A 26 10.28 3.01 -1.07
N ILE A 27 9.69 2.86 0.11
CA ILE A 27 10.41 2.51 1.35
C ILE A 27 11.05 1.14 1.21
N VAL A 28 10.31 0.12 0.78
CA VAL A 28 10.79 -1.26 0.69
C VAL A 28 11.90 -1.40 -0.35
N VAL A 29 11.72 -0.84 -1.55
CA VAL A 29 12.74 -0.85 -2.61
C VAL A 29 14.00 -0.11 -2.13
N SER A 30 13.85 1.01 -1.43
CA SER A 30 15.00 1.76 -0.87
C SER A 30 15.77 0.93 0.17
N ILE A 31 15.08 0.30 1.12
CA ILE A 31 15.70 -0.55 2.16
C ILE A 31 16.44 -1.74 1.53
N ILE A 32 15.82 -2.43 0.57
CA ILE A 32 16.43 -3.58 -0.13
C ILE A 32 17.70 -3.16 -0.89
N ARG A 33 17.75 -1.92 -1.39
CA ARG A 33 18.91 -1.42 -2.15
C ARG A 33 20.04 -0.95 -1.26
N ILE A 34 19.72 -0.21 -0.20
CA ILE A 34 20.69 0.23 0.80
C ILE A 34 21.36 -0.99 1.44
N SER A 35 20.58 -2.02 1.80
CA SER A 35 21.14 -3.28 2.31
C SER A 35 22.02 -4.05 1.32
N ARG A 36 21.90 -3.77 0.01
CA ARG A 36 22.74 -4.33 -1.06
C ARG A 36 23.87 -3.39 -1.50
N GLY A 37 24.09 -2.28 -0.80
CA GLY A 37 25.13 -1.29 -1.11
C GLY A 37 24.89 -0.53 -2.43
N ARG A 38 23.66 -0.51 -2.94
CA ARG A 38 23.30 0.19 -4.18
C ARG A 38 22.64 1.52 -3.88
N SER A 39 22.96 2.54 -4.67
CA SER A 39 22.34 3.87 -4.54
C SER A 39 20.84 3.81 -4.83
N PRO A 40 19.98 4.42 -3.99
CA PRO A 40 18.54 4.46 -4.21
C PRO A 40 18.13 5.33 -5.42
N PHE A 41 19.00 6.23 -5.90
CA PHE A 41 18.70 7.20 -6.95
C PHE A 41 18.84 6.67 -8.39
N VAL A 42 19.36 5.45 -8.58
CA VAL A 42 19.46 4.82 -9.90
C VAL A 42 18.16 4.08 -10.19
N GLY A 43 17.38 4.39 -11.22
CA GLY A 43 16.10 3.71 -11.47
C GLY A 43 16.21 2.18 -11.51
N ASP A 44 15.40 1.46 -10.72
CA ASP A 44 15.20 0.01 -10.81
C ASP A 44 13.82 -0.29 -11.39
N THR A 45 13.66 -1.44 -12.04
CA THR A 45 12.35 -1.92 -12.48
C THR A 45 11.74 -2.92 -11.49
N ASN A 46 12.42 -3.20 -10.37
CA ASN A 46 12.04 -4.22 -9.39
C ASN A 46 11.01 -3.72 -8.37
N HIS A 47 9.86 -3.26 -8.87
CA HIS A 47 8.74 -2.77 -8.06
C HIS A 47 7.91 -3.92 -7.45
N PHE A 48 7.03 -3.58 -6.52
CA PHE A 48 6.12 -4.50 -5.83
C PHE A 48 5.45 -5.53 -6.76
N SER A 49 4.96 -5.11 -7.93
CA SER A 49 4.33 -6.01 -8.91
C SER A 49 5.31 -7.07 -9.46
N HIS A 50 6.54 -6.67 -9.79
CA HIS A 50 7.60 -7.58 -10.23
C HIS A 50 8.02 -8.54 -9.11
N ARG A 51 8.10 -8.04 -7.87
CA ARG A 51 8.44 -8.85 -6.71
C ARG A 51 7.38 -9.90 -6.42
N LEU A 52 6.10 -9.56 -6.59
CA LEU A 52 5.00 -10.52 -6.44
C LEU A 52 5.01 -11.59 -7.54
N VAL A 53 5.36 -11.21 -8.78
CA VAL A 53 5.54 -12.17 -9.89
C VAL A 53 6.72 -13.10 -9.66
N ALA A 54 7.86 -12.56 -9.19
CA ALA A 54 9.04 -13.36 -8.85
C ALA A 54 8.79 -14.38 -7.73
N ARG A 55 7.71 -14.20 -6.95
CA ARG A 55 7.28 -15.09 -5.85
C ARG A 55 6.24 -16.13 -6.25
N GLY A 56 5.93 -16.26 -7.53
CA GLY A 56 5.02 -17.28 -8.07
C GLY A 56 3.61 -16.78 -8.40
N MET A 57 3.33 -15.48 -8.24
CA MET A 57 2.06 -14.91 -8.67
C MET A 57 2.04 -14.68 -10.20
N SER A 58 0.90 -14.93 -10.84
CA SER A 58 0.75 -14.53 -12.26
C SER A 58 0.79 -13.00 -12.38
N ARG A 59 1.34 -12.48 -13.50
CA ARG A 59 1.40 -11.03 -13.75
C ARG A 59 0.03 -10.35 -13.62
N ARG A 60 -1.03 -11.02 -14.10
CA ARG A 60 -2.42 -10.51 -14.02
C ARG A 60 -2.90 -10.42 -12.58
N THR A 61 -2.66 -11.46 -11.79
CA THR A 61 -3.04 -11.49 -10.36
C THR A 61 -2.27 -10.44 -9.56
N ALA A 62 -0.99 -10.20 -9.88
CA ALA A 62 -0.19 -9.19 -9.20
C ALA A 62 -0.72 -7.77 -9.42
N VAL A 63 -1.09 -7.45 -10.67
CA VAL A 63 -1.71 -6.15 -10.99
C VAL A 63 -3.08 -6.02 -10.34
N LEU A 64 -3.90 -7.09 -10.33
CA LEU A 64 -5.20 -7.08 -9.68
C LEU A 64 -5.08 -6.84 -8.16
N CYS A 65 -4.10 -7.47 -7.51
CA CYS A 65 -3.81 -7.24 -6.10
C CYS A 65 -3.46 -5.76 -5.84
N LEU A 66 -2.59 -5.18 -6.68
CA LEU A 66 -2.22 -3.77 -6.59
C LEU A 66 -3.46 -2.85 -6.71
N TYR A 67 -4.37 -3.14 -7.65
CA TYR A 67 -5.61 -2.38 -7.79
C TYR A 67 -6.53 -2.52 -6.58
N LEU A 68 -6.69 -3.71 -6.03
CA LEU A 68 -7.53 -3.93 -4.85
C LEU A 68 -6.99 -3.19 -3.63
N VAL A 69 -5.69 -3.26 -3.40
CA VAL A 69 -5.03 -2.54 -2.30
C VAL A 69 -5.17 -1.03 -2.48
N THR A 70 -4.89 -0.52 -3.69
CA THR A 70 -5.01 0.91 -4.00
C THR A 70 -6.44 1.40 -3.85
N ALA A 71 -7.43 0.63 -4.30
CA ALA A 71 -8.84 0.96 -4.15
C ALA A 71 -9.23 1.00 -2.67
N ALA A 72 -8.81 0.02 -1.87
CA ALA A 72 -9.10 -0.03 -0.43
C ALA A 72 -8.54 1.19 0.31
N THR A 73 -7.27 1.54 0.08
CA THR A 73 -6.65 2.71 0.75
C THR A 73 -7.21 4.03 0.22
N SER A 74 -7.51 4.14 -1.08
CA SER A 74 -8.09 5.37 -1.67
C SER A 74 -9.50 5.65 -1.15
N VAL A 75 -10.35 4.63 -1.05
CA VAL A 75 -11.70 4.78 -0.47
C VAL A 75 -11.60 5.23 0.99
N ALA A 76 -10.71 4.62 1.77
CA ALA A 76 -10.49 4.99 3.16
C ALA A 76 -10.00 6.45 3.30
N ALA A 77 -9.12 6.90 2.42
CA ALA A 77 -8.63 8.27 2.40
C ALA A 77 -9.70 9.30 2.02
N ILE A 78 -10.59 8.98 1.08
CA ILE A 78 -11.72 9.86 0.70
C ILE A 78 -12.69 10.02 1.87
N ILE A 79 -12.89 8.95 2.65
CA ILE A 79 -13.80 8.95 3.80
C ILE A 79 -13.20 9.71 5.00
N LEU A 80 -11.87 9.71 5.18
CA LEU A 80 -11.19 10.27 6.37
C LEU A 80 -11.55 11.75 6.69
N PRO A 81 -11.63 12.70 5.74
CA PRO A 81 -12.02 14.08 6.04
C PRO A 81 -13.47 14.24 6.50
N HIS A 82 -14.33 13.27 6.15
CA HIS A 82 -15.77 13.32 6.41
C HIS A 82 -16.15 12.68 7.74
N VAL A 83 -15.27 11.89 8.37
CA VAL A 83 -15.55 11.28 9.67
C VAL A 83 -15.37 12.29 10.80
N ARG A 84 -16.34 12.35 11.71
CA ARG A 84 -16.30 13.23 12.90
C ARG A 84 -15.80 12.53 14.16
N SER A 85 -15.85 11.20 14.19
CA SER A 85 -15.44 10.40 15.33
C SER A 85 -13.97 10.04 15.23
N THR A 86 -13.19 10.38 16.27
CA THR A 86 -11.78 9.96 16.38
C THR A 86 -11.64 8.44 16.35
N PHE A 87 -12.61 7.71 16.89
CA PHE A 87 -12.63 6.25 16.82
C PHE A 87 -12.72 5.75 15.37
N ALA A 88 -13.59 6.34 14.54
CA ALA A 88 -13.69 5.99 13.13
C ALA A 88 -12.39 6.32 12.36
N ALA A 89 -11.74 7.44 12.67
CA ALA A 89 -10.44 7.76 12.09
C ALA A 89 -9.37 6.73 12.48
N MET A 90 -9.31 6.31 13.75
CA MET A 90 -8.39 5.25 14.20
C MET A 90 -8.63 3.92 13.46
N LEU A 91 -9.89 3.55 13.20
CA LEU A 91 -10.21 2.36 12.41
C LEU A 91 -9.70 2.46 10.96
N ILE A 92 -9.78 3.64 10.34
CA ILE A 92 -9.23 3.87 8.99
C ILE A 92 -7.71 3.70 8.97
N PHE A 93 -7.00 4.25 9.97
CA PHE A 93 -5.56 4.05 10.09
C PHE A 93 -5.22 2.57 10.34
N ALA A 94 -5.93 1.90 11.25
CA ALA A 94 -5.74 0.48 11.53
C ALA A 94 -5.99 -0.39 10.29
N GLN A 95 -7.03 -0.09 9.52
CA GLN A 95 -7.33 -0.76 8.26
C GLN A 95 -6.21 -0.55 7.23
N THR A 96 -5.69 0.67 7.11
CA THR A 96 -4.56 0.98 6.22
C THR A 96 -3.32 0.18 6.60
N ILE A 97 -2.97 0.14 7.90
CA ILE A 97 -1.85 -0.65 8.41
C ILE A 97 -2.07 -2.15 8.16
N LEU A 98 -3.27 -2.66 8.38
CA LEU A 98 -3.61 -4.06 8.15
C LEU A 98 -3.46 -4.44 6.67
N VAL A 99 -3.92 -3.58 5.76
CA VAL A 99 -3.77 -3.79 4.31
C VAL A 99 -2.30 -3.80 3.91
N LEU A 100 -1.49 -2.86 4.39
CA LEU A 100 -0.04 -2.86 4.14
C LEU A 100 0.65 -4.08 4.76
N GLY A 101 0.19 -4.53 5.94
CA GLY A 101 0.68 -5.74 6.58
C GLY A 101 0.37 -7.01 5.77
N LEU A 102 -0.83 -7.10 5.20
CA LEU A 102 -1.21 -8.19 4.30
C LEU A 102 -0.36 -8.20 3.03
N VAL A 103 -0.14 -7.03 2.44
CA VAL A 103 0.75 -6.82 1.30
C VAL A 103 2.17 -7.31 1.62
N ALA A 104 2.70 -6.92 2.78
CA ALA A 104 4.00 -7.36 3.25
C ALA A 104 4.06 -8.88 3.52
N LEU A 105 2.97 -9.48 4.02
CA LEU A 105 2.88 -10.93 4.25
C LEU A 105 2.90 -11.70 2.93
N LEU A 106 2.11 -11.26 1.94
CA LEU A 106 2.08 -11.83 0.59
C LEU A 106 3.44 -11.74 -0.10
N GLU A 107 4.22 -10.72 0.24
CA GLU A 107 5.57 -10.52 -0.26
C GLU A 107 6.61 -11.44 0.42
N GLN A 108 6.42 -11.76 1.71
CA GLN A 108 7.30 -12.62 2.48
C GLN A 108 7.09 -14.11 2.18
N HIS A 109 5.84 -14.55 2.01
CA HIS A 109 5.51 -15.96 1.76
C HIS A 109 5.45 -16.29 0.26
N PRO A 110 6.30 -17.19 -0.26
CA PRO A 110 6.16 -17.71 -1.62
C PRO A 110 4.81 -18.40 -1.76
N LEU A 111 4.06 -18.09 -2.83
CA LEU A 111 2.83 -18.82 -3.12
C LEU A 111 3.20 -20.26 -3.49
N PRO A 112 2.42 -21.28 -3.07
CA PRO A 112 2.66 -22.65 -3.49
C PRO A 112 2.68 -22.71 -5.02
N PRO A 113 3.60 -23.48 -5.62
CA PRO A 113 3.77 -23.53 -7.06
C PRO A 113 2.42 -23.86 -7.71
N SER A 114 2.00 -23.01 -8.66
CA SER A 114 0.82 -23.29 -9.46
C SER A 114 1.04 -24.62 -10.18
N ARG A 115 0.26 -25.64 -9.82
CA ARG A 115 0.12 -26.85 -10.63
C ARG A 115 -0.52 -26.45 -11.97
N SER A 116 0.28 -25.99 -12.93
CA SER A 116 -0.12 -25.99 -14.33
C SER A 116 0.45 -27.26 -14.98
N ARG A 117 -0.48 -28.07 -15.47
CA ARG A 117 -0.27 -29.24 -16.33
C ARG A 117 0.48 -28.88 -17.60
#